data_AF-A0A540KIS2-F1
#
_entry.id   AF-A0A540KIS2-F1
#
_cell.length_a   1.000
_cell.length_b   1.000
_cell.length_c   1.000
_cell.angle_alpha   90.00
_cell.angle_beta   90.00
_cell.angle_gamma   90.00
#
_symmetry.space_group_name_H-M   'P 1'
#
loop_
_entity.id
_entity.type
_entity.pdbx_description
1 polymer ?
#
loop_
_entity_poly.entity_id
_entity_poly.type
_entity_poly.pdbx_seq_one_letter_code
_entity_poly.pdbx_strand_id
1 'polypeptide(L)' 'MPGLDPVIAVHHLAVKPGTRPIKQTQRRYRSELIPQIEAEIDKLIESGFIRESFEGCYTPSGSPTSSSSLRNLDKYVFT' A
#
# COMPACT_ATOMS: atom_id res chain seq x y z
N MET A 1 10.06 -11.15 -2.93
CA MET A 1 10.31 -12.02 -4.11
C MET A 1 9.97 -13.46 -3.75
N PRO A 2 8.90 -14.05 -4.28
CA PRO A 2 8.58 -15.44 -3.98
C PRO A 2 9.72 -16.35 -4.46
N GLY A 3 10.22 -17.20 -3.57
CA GLY A 3 11.30 -18.15 -3.87
C GLY A 3 12.73 -17.65 -3.66
N LEU A 4 12.94 -16.38 -3.25
CA LEU A 4 14.27 -15.89 -2.86
C LEU A 4 14.41 -15.90 -1.32
N ASP A 5 15.60 -16.26 -0.84
CA ASP A 5 15.92 -16.26 0.59
C ASP A 5 15.73 -14.84 1.18
N PRO A 6 14.92 -14.67 2.25
CA PRO A 6 14.73 -13.39 2.93
C PRO A 6 16.03 -12.69 3.33
N VAL A 7 17.09 -13.44 3.64
CA VAL A 7 18.40 -12.87 4.00
C VAL A 7 19.01 -12.05 2.86
N ILE A 8 18.72 -12.43 1.62
CA ILE A 8 19.17 -11.74 0.40
C ILE A 8 18.10 -10.76 -0.09
N ALA A 9 16.83 -11.13 0.04
CA ALA A 9 15.70 -10.37 -0.49
C ALA A 9 15.37 -9.12 0.33
N VAL A 10 15.67 -9.11 1.63
CA VAL A 10 15.31 -8.01 2.54
C VAL A 10 16.46 -7.03 2.68
N HIS A 11 16.17 -5.76 2.39
CA HIS A 11 17.09 -4.66 2.67
C HIS A 11 16.64 -3.89 3.92
N HIS A 12 17.50 -3.80 4.93
CA HIS A 12 17.25 -3.00 6.12
C HIS A 12 17.61 -1.53 5.86
N LEU A 13 16.59 -0.67 5.81
CA LEU A 13 16.77 0.77 5.67
C LEU A 13 17.47 1.35 6.92
N ALA A 14 18.46 2.22 6.71
CA ALA A 14 19.18 2.91 7.77
C ALA A 14 18.36 4.08 8.36
N VAL A 15 17.19 3.78 8.93
CA VAL A 15 16.32 4.76 9.60
C VAL A 15 16.69 4.89 11.06
N LYS A 16 16.77 6.13 11.58
CA LYS A 16 17.06 6.36 13.00
C LYS A 16 15.94 5.78 13.88
N PRO A 17 16.26 4.97 14.91
CA PRO A 17 15.27 4.47 15.86
C PRO A 17 14.47 5.63 16.47
N GLY A 18 13.15 5.46 16.59
CA GLY A 18 12.26 6.50 17.14
C GLY A 18 11.86 7.60 16.15
N THR A 19 12.28 7.52 14.88
CA THR A 19 11.76 8.41 13.83
C THR A 19 10.28 8.13 13.61
N ARG A 20 9.46 9.18 13.72
CA ARG A 20 8.01 9.07 13.49
C ARG A 20 7.74 8.93 11.98
N PRO A 21 6.87 8.00 11.57
CA PRO A 21 6.39 7.93 10.18
C PRO A 21 5.74 9.26 9.78
N ILE A 22 6.04 9.73 8.56
CA ILE A 22 5.42 10.94 8.01
C ILE A 22 4.33 10.50 7.04
N LYS A 23 3.08 10.87 7.35
CA LYS A 23 1.96 10.63 6.45
C LYS A 23 2.10 11.53 5.23
N GLN A 24 2.31 10.93 4.06
CA GLN A 24 2.33 11.64 2.80
C GLN A 24 0.89 11.84 2.29
N THR A 25 0.60 13.01 1.74
CA THR A 25 -0.70 13.27 1.11
C THR A 25 -0.77 12.61 -0.26
N GLN A 26 -1.87 11.92 -0.56
CA GLN A 26 -2.16 11.38 -1.88
C GLN A 26 -1.93 12.41 -3.00
N ARG A 27 -1.13 12.02 -4.00
CA ARG A 27 -0.91 12.85 -5.19
C ARG A 27 -2.17 12.85 -6.06
N ARG A 28 -2.46 14.01 -6.66
CA ARG A 28 -3.53 14.14 -7.66
C ARG A 28 -3.05 13.60 -9.01
N TYR A 29 -3.79 12.68 -9.59
CA TYR A 29 -3.53 12.11 -10.92
C TYR A 29 -4.55 12.64 -11.93
N ARG A 30 -4.19 12.56 -13.22
CA ARG A 30 -5.13 12.80 -14.32
C ARG A 30 -6.12 11.63 -14.40
N SER A 31 -7.37 11.91 -14.75
CA SER A 31 -8.45 10.91 -14.88
C SER A 31 -8.09 9.75 -15.80
N GLU A 32 -7.36 10.01 -16.88
CA GLU A 32 -6.93 9.00 -17.86
C GLU A 32 -5.95 7.96 -17.27
N LEU A 33 -5.18 8.33 -16.24
CA LEU A 33 -4.16 7.47 -15.64
C LEU A 33 -4.71 6.61 -14.51
N ILE A 34 -5.83 7.01 -13.92
CA ILE A 34 -6.48 6.30 -12.82
C ILE A 34 -6.75 4.82 -13.14
N PRO A 35 -7.37 4.45 -14.28
CA PRO A 35 -7.62 3.03 -14.58
C PRO A 35 -6.33 2.22 -14.77
N GLN A 36 -5.27 2.86 -15.29
CA GLN A 36 -3.96 2.20 -15.45
C GLN A 36 -3.29 1.95 -14.10
N ILE A 37 -3.38 2.92 -13.18
CA ILE A 37 -2.87 2.80 -11.82
C ILE A 37 -3.61 1.69 -11.08
N GLU A 38 -4.94 1.63 -11.19
CA GLU A 38 -5.75 0.58 -10.55
C GLU A 38 -5.42 -0.81 -11.08
N ALA A 39 -5.29 -0.96 -12.40
CA ALA A 39 -4.90 -2.24 -13.00
C ALA A 39 -3.50 -2.70 -12.56
N GLU A 40 -2.55 -1.78 -12.36
CA GLU A 40 -1.21 -2.14 -11.89
C GLU A 40 -1.21 -2.54 -10.41
N ILE A 41 -2.03 -1.88 -9.60
CA ILE A 41 -2.21 -2.24 -8.18
C ILE A 41 -2.76 -3.66 -8.06
N ASP A 42 -3.76 -4.03 -8.85
CA ASP A 42 -4.33 -5.37 -8.82
C ASP A 42 -3.27 -6.43 -9.14
N LYS A 43 -2.43 -6.21 -10.15
CA LYS A 43 -1.31 -7.11 -10.47
C LYS A 43 -0.31 -7.23 -9.30
N LEU A 44 -0.02 -6.13 -8.61
CA LEU A 44 0.91 -6.12 -7.48
C LEU A 44 0.32 -6.81 -6.23
N ILE A 45 -1.01 -6.74 -6.04
CA ILE A 45 -1.73 -7.48 -4.98
C ILE A 45 -1.71 -8.98 -5.30
N GLU A 46 -2.04 -9.36 -6.53
CA GLU A 46 -2.08 -10.76 -6.97
C GLU A 46 -0.71 -11.44 -6.85
N SER A 47 0.37 -10.70 -7.12
CA SER A 47 1.75 -11.18 -6.95
C SER A 47 2.26 -11.11 -5.50
N GLY A 48 1.49 -10.49 -4.59
CA GLY A 48 1.83 -10.38 -3.18
C GLY A 48 2.94 -9.38 -2.85
N PHE A 49 3.27 -8.46 -3.78
CA PHE A 49 4.27 -7.40 -3.55
C PHE A 49 3.75 -6.27 -2.69
N ILE A 50 2.44 -6.02 -2.71
CA ILE A 50 1.79 -5.02 -1.86
C ILE A 50 0.60 -5.63 -1.12
N ARG A 51 0.28 -5.04 0.03
CA ARG A 51 -0.90 -5.39 0.82
C ARG A 51 -1.61 -4.14 1.30
N GLU A 52 -2.92 -4.25 1.53
CA GLU A 52 -3.67 -3.19 2.20
C GLU A 52 -3.22 -3.07 3.66
N SER A 53 -2.92 -1.85 4.06
CA SER A 53 -2.52 -1.45 5.40
C SER A 53 -3.69 -0.72 6.05
N PHE A 54 -4.14 -1.28 7.17
CA PHE A 54 -5.18 -0.68 7.99
C PHE A 54 -4.57 0.40 8.89
N GLU A 55 -4.04 1.46 8.29
CA GLU A 55 -3.61 2.64 9.04
C GLU A 55 -4.79 3.58 9.28
N GLY A 56 -5.48 3.34 10.40
CA GLY A 56 -6.58 4.18 10.88
C GLY A 56 -7.56 3.39 11.74
N CYS A 57 -7.50 3.62 13.05
CA CYS A 57 -8.47 3.29 14.10
C CYS A 57 -9.38 2.07 13.86
N TYR A 58 -9.15 0.99 14.60
CA TYR A 58 -10.11 -0.10 14.79
C TYR A 58 -11.51 0.45 15.14
N THR A 59 -12.43 0.46 14.19
CA THR A 59 -13.87 0.41 14.52
C THR A 59 -14.25 -1.07 14.68
N PRO A 60 -14.87 -1.49 15.79
CA PRO A 60 -15.20 -2.90 16.03
C PRO A 60 -16.22 -3.50 15.05
N SER A 61 -16.80 -2.69 14.15
CA SER A 61 -17.68 -3.15 13.08
C SER A 61 -16.86 -3.30 11.81
N GLY A 62 -16.36 -4.51 11.55
CA GLY A 62 -15.62 -4.88 10.34
C GLY A 62 -16.46 -4.81 9.06
N SER A 63 -16.93 -3.63 8.66
CA SER A 63 -17.53 -3.40 7.35
C SER A 63 -16.54 -2.60 6.48
N PRO A 64 -15.90 -3.23 5.48
CA PRO A 64 -15.19 -2.48 4.45
C PRO A 64 -16.25 -1.71 3.67
N THR A 65 -16.32 -0.40 3.88
CA THR A 65 -17.23 0.45 3.11
C THR A 65 -16.70 0.57 1.69
N SER A 66 -17.24 -0.26 0.83
CA SER A 66 -17.21 -0.17 -0.62
C SER A 66 -17.90 1.12 -1.05
N SER A 67 -17.17 2.23 -1.12
CA SER A 67 -17.72 3.46 -1.68
C SER A 67 -16.67 4.29 -2.39
N SER A 68 -16.90 4.44 -3.69
CA SER A 68 -16.56 5.61 -4.50
C SER A 68 -15.12 5.79 -5.00
N SER A 69 -14.93 5.34 -6.24
CA SER A 69 -14.27 6.03 -7.35
C SER A 69 -12.76 6.33 -7.36
N LEU A 70 -12.02 6.22 -6.26
CA LEU A 70 -10.55 6.15 -6.29
C LEU A 70 -10.07 5.37 -5.06
N ARG A 71 -9.43 4.21 -5.26
CA ARG A 71 -8.74 3.54 -4.15
C ARG A 71 -7.73 4.51 -3.54
N ASN A 72 -7.81 4.75 -2.24
CA ASN A 72 -6.84 5.61 -1.56
C ASN A 72 -5.48 4.88 -1.57
N LEU A 73 -4.58 5.38 -2.41
CA LEU A 73 -3.27 4.76 -2.66
C LEU A 73 -2.38 4.75 -1.42
N ASP A 74 -2.61 5.67 -0.47
CA ASP A 74 -1.83 5.77 0.76
C ASP A 74 -2.12 4.61 1.73
N LYS A 75 -3.09 3.74 1.42
CA LYS A 75 -3.42 2.54 2.20
C LYS A 75 -2.61 1.31 1.81
N TYR A 76 -1.80 1.31 0.76
CA TYR A 76 -1.04 0.12 0.35
C TYR A 76 0.42 0.19 0.80
N VAL A 77 0.96 -0.91 1.30
CA VAL A 77 2.35 -1.03 1.77
C VAL A 77 3.03 -2.22 1.10
N PHE A 78 4.30 -2.06 0.74
CA PHE A 78 5.13 -3.12 0.15
C PHE A 78 5.51 -4.19 1.19
N THR A 79 5.61 -5.44 0.73
CA THR A 79 5.98 -6.62 1.53
C THR A 79 7.47 -6.94 1.49
#